data_AF-A0A1F4YJN3-F1
#
_entry.id   AF-A0A1F4YJN3-F1
#
_cell.length_a   1.000
_cell.length_b   1.000
_cell.length_c   1.000
_cell.angle_alpha   90.00
_cell.angle_beta   90.00
_cell.angle_gamma   90.00
#
_symmetry.space_group_name_H-M   'P 1'
#
loop_
_entity.id
_entity.type
_entity.pdbx_description
1 polymer ?
#
loop_
_entity_poly.entity_id
_entity_poly.type
_entity_poly.pdbx_seq_one_letter_code
_entity_poly.pdbx_strand_id
1 'polypeptide(L)'
;MDSLVIPLQVLYENARRYGIGDLRFNQDTGEATIYGLGEGELVGKITYYLGKPDSIFVTSIECCGEGSGRCWSEVLMPTLEHSTGRLVAIQVWEGGDSITRLTVQDGVVKEEQIEL
;
A
#
# COMPACT_ATOMS: atom_id res chain seq x y z
N MET A 1 -2.92 -12.74 -12.27
CA MET A 1 -2.40 -11.41 -11.90
C MET A 1 -2.97 -11.10 -10.53
N ASP A 2 -2.11 -10.69 -9.60
CA ASP A 2 -2.54 -10.14 -8.33
C ASP A 2 -3.27 -8.81 -8.59
N SER A 3 -4.35 -8.56 -7.86
CA SER A 3 -5.29 -7.47 -8.11
C SER A 3 -5.78 -6.90 -6.78
N LEU A 4 -4.82 -6.46 -5.96
CA LEU A 4 -5.11 -5.85 -4.68
C LEU A 4 -5.80 -4.49 -4.89
N VAL A 5 -6.94 -4.31 -4.25
CA VAL A 5 -7.71 -3.07 -4.30
C VAL A 5 -7.84 -2.51 -2.89
N ILE A 6 -7.42 -1.26 -2.72
CA ILE A 6 -7.48 -0.55 -1.45
C ILE A 6 -8.52 0.58 -1.55
N PRO A 7 -9.50 0.66 -0.64
CA PRO A 7 -10.35 1.84 -0.52
C PRO A 7 -9.52 3.07 -0.13
N LEU A 8 -9.57 4.13 -0.95
CA LEU A 8 -8.77 5.34 -0.72
C LEU A 8 -9.14 6.02 0.60
N GLN A 9 -10.42 5.98 0.99
CA GLN A 9 -10.88 6.54 2.25
C GLN A 9 -10.12 5.93 3.44
N VAL A 10 -9.97 4.61 3.49
CA VAL A 10 -9.27 3.92 4.59
C VAL A 10 -7.79 4.30 4.61
N LEU A 11 -7.15 4.33 3.44
CA LEU A 11 -5.76 4.77 3.32
C LEU A 11 -5.58 6.20 3.87
N TYR A 12 -6.42 7.15 3.46
CA TYR A 12 -6.33 8.53 3.93
C TYR A 12 -6.66 8.67 5.42
N GLU A 13 -7.64 7.92 5.95
CA GLU A 13 -7.97 7.95 7.38
C GLU A 13 -6.79 7.51 8.25
N ASN A 14 -6.11 6.43 7.85
CA ASN A 14 -4.93 5.92 8.55
C ASN A 14 -3.72 6.87 8.36
N ALA A 15 -3.50 7.36 7.14
CA ALA A 15 -2.41 8.24 6.77
C ALA A 15 -2.50 9.65 7.40
N ARG A 16 -3.72 10.17 7.62
CA ARG A 16 -3.98 11.55 8.07
C ARG A 16 -3.25 11.93 9.36
N ARG A 17 -3.08 10.98 10.28
CA ARG A 17 -2.39 11.21 11.57
C ARG A 17 -0.89 11.40 11.42
N TYR A 18 -0.33 11.00 10.28
CA TYR A 18 1.11 10.98 10.02
C TYR A 18 1.52 11.99 8.94
N GLY A 19 0.58 12.82 8.44
CA GLY A 19 0.85 13.78 7.37
C GLY A 19 1.14 13.12 6.02
N ILE A 20 0.75 11.86 5.86
CA ILE A 20 0.97 11.05 4.65
C ILE A 20 -0.17 11.33 3.67
N GLY A 21 0.12 11.35 2.35
CA GLY A 21 -0.93 11.36 1.33
C GLY A 21 -0.91 12.51 0.32
N ASP A 22 0.25 12.98 -0.14
CA ASP A 22 0.28 13.76 -1.37
C ASP A 22 -0.06 12.85 -2.56
N LEU A 23 -1.16 13.13 -3.24
CA LEU A 23 -1.66 12.36 -4.37
C LEU A 23 -1.30 13.07 -5.67
N ARG A 24 -0.50 12.41 -6.50
CA ARG A 24 -0.29 12.82 -7.89
C ARG A 24 -1.05 11.90 -8.81
N PHE A 25 -1.87 12.48 -9.68
CA PHE A 25 -2.68 11.73 -10.63
C PHE A 25 -2.32 12.14 -12.06
N ASN A 26 -2.01 11.13 -12.88
CA ASN A 26 -1.80 11.29 -14.31
C ASN A 26 -3.13 11.00 -15.04
N GLN A 27 -3.75 12.06 -15.57
CA GLN A 27 -5.04 11.97 -16.25
C GLN A 27 -4.97 11.17 -17.56
N ASP A 28 -3.81 11.13 -18.22
CA ASP A 28 -3.64 10.45 -19.51
C ASP A 28 -3.53 8.93 -19.33
N THR A 29 -2.92 8.49 -18.23
CA THR A 29 -2.68 7.06 -17.96
C THR A 29 -3.61 6.45 -16.92
N GLY A 30 -4.29 7.28 -16.12
CA GLY A 30 -5.08 6.87 -14.97
C GLY A 30 -4.23 6.38 -13.79
N GLU A 31 -2.92 6.59 -13.85
CA GLU A 31 -1.98 6.22 -12.79
C GLU A 31 -1.99 7.26 -11.68
N ALA A 32 -1.87 6.79 -10.45
CA ALA A 32 -1.75 7.59 -9.26
C ALA A 32 -0.57 7.14 -8.42
N THR A 33 0.12 8.14 -7.85
CA THR A 33 1.18 7.95 -6.87
C THR A 33 0.79 8.66 -5.58
N ILE A 34 0.84 7.93 -4.47
CA ILE A 34 0.58 8.43 -3.12
C ILE A 34 1.90 8.43 -2.37
N TYR A 35 2.36 9.62 -1.99
CA TYR A 35 3.62 9.81 -1.29
C TYR A 35 3.46 9.81 0.24
N GLY A 36 4.59 9.55 0.90
CA GLY A 36 4.74 9.70 2.35
C GLY A 36 4.66 8.38 3.10
N LEU A 37 4.85 7.23 2.45
CA LEU A 37 4.89 5.95 3.16
C LEU A 37 6.27 5.75 3.82
N GLY A 38 6.57 6.59 4.82
CA GLY A 38 7.94 6.86 5.23
C GLY A 38 8.61 7.77 4.19
N GLU A 39 9.66 7.27 3.56
CA GLU A 39 10.31 7.89 2.40
C GLU A 39 9.83 7.28 1.07
N GLY A 40 8.93 6.30 1.13
CA GLY A 40 8.40 5.58 -0.04
C GLY A 40 7.06 6.09 -0.56
N GLU A 41 6.50 5.33 -1.51
CA GLU A 41 5.29 5.64 -2.26
C GLU A 41 4.42 4.41 -2.55
N LEU A 42 3.13 4.64 -2.79
CA LEU A 42 2.20 3.64 -3.32
C LEU A 42 1.76 4.07 -4.72
N VAL A 43 1.90 3.15 -5.66
CA VAL A 43 1.54 3.38 -7.07
C VAL A 43 0.39 2.44 -7.44
N GLY A 44 -0.54 2.97 -8.23
CA GLY A 44 -1.65 2.17 -8.72
C GLY A 44 -2.54 2.93 -9.70
N LYS A 45 -3.65 2.31 -10.09
CA LYS A 45 -4.68 2.94 -10.92
C LYS A 45 -5.89 3.28 -10.08
N ILE A 46 -6.36 4.53 -10.14
CA ILE A 46 -7.54 4.96 -9.41
C ILE A 46 -8.81 4.51 -10.13
N THR A 47 -9.76 3.99 -9.36
CA THR A 47 -11.14 3.84 -9.76
C THR A 47 -12.03 4.90 -9.13
N TYR A 48 -13.08 5.24 -9.86
CA TYR A 48 -14.00 6.31 -9.50
C TYR A 48 -15.38 5.75 -9.24
N TYR A 49 -16.02 6.21 -8.15
CA TYR A 49 -17.43 5.99 -7.88
C TYR A 49 -18.14 7.35 -7.87
N LEU A 50 -19.19 7.49 -8.69
CA LEU A 50 -19.94 8.75 -8.85
C LEU A 50 -19.04 9.97 -9.15
N GLY A 51 -17.98 9.77 -9.94
CA GLY A 51 -17.05 10.84 -10.34
C GLY A 51 -16.03 11.25 -9.27
N LYS A 52 -15.92 10.51 -8.16
CA LYS A 52 -14.91 10.74 -7.11
C LYS A 52 -13.93 9.56 -7.02
N PRO A 53 -12.64 9.79 -6.74
CA PRO A 53 -11.70 8.71 -6.41
C PRO A 53 -12.25 7.88 -5.27
N ASP A 54 -12.34 6.57 -5.47
CA ASP A 54 -12.95 5.63 -4.54
C ASP A 54 -11.92 4.63 -4.02
N SER A 55 -11.21 4.00 -4.95
CA SER A 55 -10.30 2.90 -4.68
C SER A 55 -9.07 2.98 -5.58
N ILE A 56 -8.00 2.30 -5.18
CA ILE A 56 -6.77 2.18 -5.96
C ILE A 56 -6.44 0.70 -6.19
N PHE A 57 -6.22 0.35 -7.46
CA PHE A 57 -5.66 -0.92 -7.90
C PHE A 57 -4.15 -0.84 -7.77
N VAL A 58 -3.61 -1.48 -6.74
CA VAL A 58 -2.20 -1.35 -6.37
C VAL A 58 -1.33 -2.07 -7.39
N THR A 59 -0.30 -1.39 -7.87
CA THR A 59 0.75 -1.97 -8.73
C THR A 59 2.10 -2.05 -8.02
N SER A 60 2.38 -1.13 -7.09
CA SER A 60 3.61 -1.11 -6.30
C SER A 60 3.36 -0.48 -4.93
N ILE A 61 4.07 -0.99 -3.92
CA ILE A 61 4.15 -0.38 -2.59
C ILE A 61 5.63 -0.34 -2.21
N GLU A 62 6.13 0.85 -1.93
CA GLU A 62 7.43 1.08 -1.33
C GLU A 62 7.23 1.73 0.05
N CYS A 63 7.84 1.13 1.08
CA CYS A 63 7.82 1.66 2.44
C CYS A 63 9.25 1.57 2.98
N CYS A 64 9.96 2.69 2.95
CA CYS A 64 11.39 2.76 3.26
C CYS A 64 11.73 3.98 4.13
N GLY A 65 12.99 4.05 4.60
CA GLY A 65 13.47 5.13 5.47
C GLY A 65 13.19 4.94 6.95
N GLU A 66 13.58 5.93 7.76
CA GLU A 66 13.47 5.87 9.25
C GLU A 66 12.01 5.73 9.73
N GLY A 67 11.05 6.21 8.95
CA GLY A 67 9.62 6.13 9.26
C GLY A 67 8.92 4.84 8.82
N SER A 68 9.61 3.94 8.11
CA SER A 68 9.02 2.78 7.45
C SER A 68 8.34 1.81 8.41
N GLY A 69 8.95 1.50 9.56
CA GLY A 69 8.36 0.61 10.57
C GLY A 69 7.02 1.12 11.08
N ARG A 70 6.94 2.42 11.42
CA ARG A 70 5.69 3.07 11.85
C ARG A 70 4.67 3.11 10.73
N CYS A 71 5.09 3.49 9.51
CA CYS A 71 4.20 3.52 8.36
C CYS A 71 3.62 2.13 8.06
N TRP A 72 4.44 1.08 8.19
CA TRP A 72 3.99 -0.29 8.02
C TRP A 72 2.94 -0.67 9.05
N SER A 73 3.25 -0.53 10.34
CA SER A 73 2.38 -1.00 11.42
C SER A 73 1.12 -0.15 11.62
N GLU A 74 1.21 1.16 11.39
CA GLU A 74 0.13 2.11 11.75
C GLU A 74 -0.67 2.59 10.54
N VAL A 75 -0.16 2.43 9.31
CA VAL A 75 -0.84 2.88 8.08
C VAL A 75 -1.10 1.73 7.12
N LEU A 76 -0.05 1.08 6.63
CA LEU A 76 -0.20 0.06 5.58
C LEU A 76 -0.92 -1.19 6.08
N MET A 77 -0.51 -1.77 7.22
CA MET A 77 -1.13 -2.99 7.74
C MET A 77 -2.64 -2.79 7.98
N PRO A 78 -3.10 -1.75 8.71
CA PRO A 78 -4.53 -1.51 8.87
C PRO A 78 -5.23 -1.21 7.55
N THR A 79 -4.58 -0.53 6.60
CA THR A 79 -5.17 -0.29 5.27
C THR A 79 -5.33 -1.60 4.47
N LEU A 80 -4.35 -2.50 4.54
CA LEU A 80 -4.40 -3.80 3.85
C LEU A 80 -5.49 -4.71 4.43
N GLU A 81 -5.82 -4.59 5.71
CA GLU A 81 -6.92 -5.33 6.34
C GLU A 81 -8.31 -4.98 5.80
N HIS A 82 -8.45 -3.83 5.15
CA HIS A 82 -9.68 -3.40 4.48
C HIS A 82 -9.64 -3.58 2.96
N SER A 83 -8.57 -4.20 2.44
CA SER A 83 -8.42 -4.43 1.00
C SER A 83 -9.28 -5.58 0.50
N THR A 84 -9.50 -5.63 -0.80
CA THR A 84 -10.08 -6.78 -1.49
C THR A 84 -9.14 -7.30 -2.57
N GLY A 85 -9.35 -8.52 -3.04
CA GLY A 85 -8.48 -9.15 -4.02
C GLY A 85 -7.25 -9.75 -3.36
N ARG A 86 -6.15 -9.84 -4.11
CA ARG A 86 -4.96 -10.58 -3.67
C ARG A 86 -3.67 -9.88 -4.05
N LEU A 87 -2.70 -9.90 -3.14
CA LEU A 87 -1.29 -9.57 -3.35
C LEU A 87 -0.42 -10.69 -2.77
N VAL A 88 0.56 -11.15 -3.54
CA VAL A 88 1.70 -11.91 -3.01
C VAL A 88 2.97 -11.16 -3.37
N ALA A 89 3.70 -10.69 -2.35
CA ALA A 89 4.91 -9.91 -2.51
C ALA A 89 6.05 -10.47 -1.67
N ILE A 90 7.29 -10.15 -2.07
CA ILE A 90 8.46 -10.31 -1.23
C ILE A 90 8.67 -8.97 -0.52
N GLN A 91 8.66 -9.01 0.80
CA GLN A 91 8.94 -7.86 1.64
C GLN A 91 10.37 -8.01 2.17
N VAL A 92 11.16 -6.96 2.00
CA VAL A 92 12.58 -6.92 2.40
C VAL A 92 12.75 -5.77 3.38
N TRP A 93 13.17 -6.08 4.59
CA TRP A 93 13.45 -5.11 5.65
C TRP A 93 14.95 -4.98 5.89
N GLU A 94 15.38 -3.77 6.27
CA GLU A 94 16.74 -3.47 6.75
C GLU A 94 17.85 -3.99 5.83
N GLY A 95 17.66 -3.87 4.51
CA GLY A 95 18.67 -4.28 3.53
C GLY A 95 18.80 -5.80 3.32
N GLY A 96 17.86 -6.60 3.84
CA GLY A 96 17.84 -8.05 3.65
C GLY A 96 17.91 -8.87 4.94
N ASP A 97 18.02 -8.21 6.10
CA ASP A 97 18.09 -8.88 7.41
C ASP A 97 16.80 -9.63 7.74
N SER A 98 15.67 -9.18 7.19
CA SER A 98 14.41 -9.91 7.21
C SER A 98 13.77 -9.90 5.83
N ILE A 99 13.56 -11.10 5.29
CA ILE A 99 12.90 -11.33 4.01
C ILE A 99 11.69 -12.21 4.28
N THR A 100 10.50 -11.68 3.99
CA THR A 100 9.24 -12.37 4.23
C THR A 100 8.42 -12.43 2.95
N ARG A 101 7.60 -13.48 2.84
CA ARG A 101 6.51 -13.53 1.89
C ARG A 101 5.33 -12.83 2.54
N LEU A 102 4.94 -11.70 1.98
CA LEU A 102 3.71 -11.02 2.31
C LEU A 102 2.59 -11.58 1.43
N THR A 103 1.54 -12.10 2.05
CA THR A 103 0.30 -12.48 1.38
C THR A 103 -0.84 -11.64 1.93
N VAL A 104 -1.52 -10.90 1.06
CA VAL A 104 -2.77 -10.20 1.37
C VAL A 104 -3.87 -10.82 0.55
N GLN A 105 -4.96 -11.24 1.19
CA GLN A 105 -6.13 -11.79 0.51
C GLN A 105 -7.41 -11.36 1.23
N ASP A 106 -8.21 -10.54 0.55
CA ASP A 106 -9.52 -10.07 1.05
C ASP A 106 -9.46 -9.58 2.51
N GLY A 107 -8.50 -8.71 2.80
CA GLY A 107 -8.29 -8.15 4.14
C GLY A 107 -7.49 -9.03 5.09
N VAL A 108 -7.17 -10.27 4.71
CA VAL A 108 -6.32 -11.14 5.54
C VAL A 108 -4.86 -10.95 5.15
N VAL A 109 -4.06 -10.42 6.08
CA VAL A 109 -2.60 -10.26 5.90
C VAL A 109 -1.84 -11.38 6.60
N LYS A 110 -0.86 -11.95 5.92
CA LYS A 110 0.06 -12.96 6.45
C LYS A 110 1.49 -12.65 6.03
N GLU A 111 2.40 -12.74 6.98
CA GLU A 111 3.85 -12.62 6.76
C GLU A 111 4.49 -13.96 7.13
N GLU A 112 5.18 -14.58 6.18
CA GLU A 112 5.92 -15.83 6.38
C GLU A 112 7.41 -15.58 6.13
N GLN A 113 8.28 -15.92 7.09
CA GLN A 113 9.71 -15.79 6.88
C GLN A 113 10.18 -16.71 5.75
N ILE A 114 10.98 -16.17 4.84
CA ILE A 114 11.60 -16.95 3.76
C ILE A 114 13.04 -17.24 4.19
N GLU A 115 13.35 -18.52 4.35
CA GLU A 115 14.74 -18.97 4.39
C GLU A 115 15.29 -18.97 2.96
N LEU A 116 16.36 -18.22 2.70
CA LEU A 116 17.08 -18.19 1.42
C LEU A 116 18.18 -19.26 1.37
#